data_AF-A0A2V7EC23-F1
#
_entry.id   AF-A0A2V7EC23-F1
#
_cell.length_a   1.000
_cell.length_b   1.000
_cell.length_c   1.000
_cell.angle_alpha   90.00
_cell.angle_beta   90.00
_cell.angle_gamma   90.00
#
_symmetry.space_group_name_H-M   'P 1'
#
loop_
_entity.id
_entity.type
_entity.pdbx_description
1 polymer ?
#
loop_
_entity_poly.entity_id
_entity_poly.type
_entity_poly.pdbx_seq_one_letter_code
_entity_poly.pdbx_strand_id
1 'polypeptide(L)'
;MGPLYDEKVKAQFEKDSLEVLMIPAGESNKTRETWARLTDQMLAKRYGRDSTVIALGGGVIGDLAGFVAATFMRGIPVVQVPSTLVAMVDASIGGKTGVDTFAGKNLVGVFHPAAAVIIDPQLLETLPLRELRAGLAEIVKHGVIADEAYLREVVGGISDLLSAGGLASDRTLSLIVRSVEIKANIVSRDEREEGLRK
;
A
#
# COMPACT_ATOMS: atom_id res chain seq x y z
N MET A 1 13.16 -0.77 2.67
CA MET A 1 12.46 -2.07 2.78
C MET A 1 13.31 -3.23 2.33
N GLY A 2 13.86 -3.26 1.10
CA GLY A 2 14.65 -4.40 0.59
C GLY A 2 15.63 -5.01 1.61
N PRO A 3 16.67 -4.29 2.07
CA PRO A 3 17.64 -4.85 3.02
C PRO A 3 17.08 -5.26 4.39
N LEU A 4 15.90 -4.76 4.78
CA LEU A 4 15.32 -4.97 6.11
C LEU A 4 14.45 -6.23 6.19
N TYR A 5 13.77 -6.60 5.11
CA TYR A 5 12.71 -7.62 5.14
C TYR A 5 12.86 -8.73 4.08
N ASP A 6 13.76 -8.59 3.09
CA ASP A 6 13.88 -9.54 1.98
C ASP A 6 14.11 -10.98 2.44
N GLU A 7 15.03 -11.20 3.38
CA GLU A 7 15.34 -12.54 3.88
C GLU A 7 14.16 -13.18 4.63
N LYS A 8 13.46 -12.38 5.45
CA LYS A 8 12.28 -12.85 6.20
C LYS A 8 11.16 -13.26 5.24
N VAL A 9 10.96 -12.48 4.18
CA VAL A 9 9.94 -12.75 3.16
C VAL A 9 10.30 -13.99 2.36
N LYS A 10 11.53 -14.09 1.83
CA LYS A 10 12.00 -15.26 1.08
C LYS A 10 11.85 -16.56 1.86
N ALA A 11 12.11 -16.53 3.17
CA ALA A 11 11.97 -17.70 4.04
C ALA A 11 10.52 -18.23 4.17
N GLN A 12 9.50 -17.45 3.77
CA GLN A 12 8.09 -17.89 3.75
C GLN A 12 7.70 -18.63 2.47
N PHE A 13 8.58 -18.66 1.46
CA PHE A 13 8.29 -19.26 0.16
C PHE A 13 9.16 -20.50 -0.08
N GLU A 14 8.65 -21.40 -0.91
CA GLU A 14 9.44 -22.52 -1.40
C GLU A 14 10.65 -22.00 -2.20
N LYS A 15 11.73 -22.76 -2.17
CA LYS A 15 12.93 -22.39 -2.90
C LYS A 15 12.60 -22.25 -4.40
N ASP A 16 13.13 -21.20 -5.02
CA ASP A 16 12.96 -20.87 -6.45
C ASP A 16 11.51 -20.51 -6.87
N SER A 17 10.56 -20.38 -5.93
CA SER A 17 9.19 -19.95 -6.22
C SER A 17 8.98 -18.42 -6.13
N LEU A 18 10.02 -17.67 -5.78
CA LEU A 18 9.96 -16.22 -5.55
C LEU A 18 11.12 -15.51 -6.25
N GLU A 19 10.80 -14.39 -6.89
CA GLU A 19 11.77 -13.44 -7.43
C GLU A 19 11.55 -12.07 -6.81
N VAL A 20 12.65 -11.40 -6.41
CA VAL A 20 12.59 -10.07 -5.82
C VAL A 20 13.04 -9.03 -6.83
N LEU A 21 12.09 -8.21 -7.30
CA LEU A 21 12.37 -7.07 -8.16
C LEU A 21 12.46 -5.78 -7.32
N MET A 22 13.66 -5.21 -7.21
CA MET A 22 13.87 -3.97 -6.45
C MET A 22 13.80 -2.73 -7.33
N ILE A 23 13.30 -1.64 -6.74
CA ILE A 23 13.39 -0.29 -7.30
C ILE A 23 13.97 0.67 -6.25
N PRO A 24 14.66 1.74 -6.65
CA PRO A 24 15.10 2.77 -5.72
C PRO A 24 13.89 3.41 -5.02
N ALA A 25 14.06 3.82 -3.76
CA ALA A 25 12.99 4.43 -2.98
C ALA A 25 12.62 5.83 -3.53
N GLY A 26 11.35 6.20 -3.37
CA GLY A 26 10.85 7.55 -3.65
C GLY A 26 9.99 7.66 -4.90
N GLU A 27 9.13 8.69 -4.93
CA GLU A 27 8.13 8.96 -5.98
C GLU A 27 8.76 9.07 -7.37
N SER A 28 10.01 9.54 -7.48
CA SER A 28 10.72 9.70 -8.76
C SER A 28 10.93 8.39 -9.52
N ASN A 29 10.73 7.24 -8.87
CA ASN A 29 10.82 5.93 -9.50
C ASN A 29 9.45 5.37 -9.93
N LYS A 30 8.35 6.06 -9.62
CA LYS A 30 7.00 5.67 -10.01
C LYS A 30 6.68 6.18 -11.40
N THR A 31 7.39 5.65 -12.39
CA THR A 31 7.34 6.16 -13.76
C THR A 31 7.05 5.05 -14.77
N ARG A 32 6.72 5.44 -16.01
CA ARG A 32 6.51 4.51 -17.12
C ARG A 32 7.77 3.70 -17.43
N GLU A 33 8.95 4.30 -17.28
CA GLU A 33 10.24 3.64 -17.50
C GLU A 33 10.47 2.52 -16.49
N THR A 34 10.14 2.77 -15.21
CA THR A 34 10.22 1.72 -14.19
C THR A 34 9.21 0.61 -14.43
N TRP A 35 7.97 0.95 -14.78
CA TRP A 35 6.94 -0.03 -15.16
C TRP A 35 7.39 -0.92 -16.33
N ALA A 36 7.90 -0.31 -17.41
CA ALA A 36 8.40 -1.04 -18.58
C ALA A 36 9.54 -1.99 -18.19
N ARG A 37 10.53 -1.48 -17.44
CA ARG A 37 11.65 -2.29 -16.96
C ARG A 37 11.20 -3.48 -16.11
N LEU A 38 10.26 -3.31 -15.21
CA LEU A 38 9.76 -4.39 -14.35
C LEU A 38 9.01 -5.46 -15.16
N THR A 39 8.14 -5.04 -16.08
CA THR A 39 7.40 -5.97 -16.95
C THR A 39 8.33 -6.73 -17.90
N ASP A 40 9.34 -6.07 -18.47
CA ASP A 40 10.36 -6.71 -19.30
C ASP A 40 11.18 -7.76 -18.52
N GLN A 41 11.53 -7.46 -17.26
CA GLN A 41 12.21 -8.42 -16.39
C GLN A 41 11.32 -9.64 -16.10
N MET A 42 10.02 -9.45 -15.90
CA MET A 42 9.07 -10.55 -15.72
C MET A 42 8.94 -11.43 -16.97
N LEU A 43 8.87 -10.81 -18.17
CA LEU A 43 8.82 -11.52 -19.45
C LEU A 43 10.11 -12.31 -19.71
N ALA A 44 11.27 -11.71 -19.45
CA ALA A 44 12.56 -12.37 -19.62
C ALA A 44 12.70 -13.62 -18.74
N LYS A 45 12.07 -13.61 -17.56
CA LYS A 45 12.00 -14.75 -16.63
C LYS A 45 10.86 -15.74 -16.92
N ARG A 46 10.10 -15.51 -17.99
CA ARG A 46 8.99 -16.37 -18.44
C ARG A 46 7.84 -16.49 -17.44
N TYR A 47 7.60 -15.46 -16.62
CA TYR A 47 6.39 -15.40 -15.80
C TYR A 47 5.14 -15.36 -16.67
N GLY A 48 4.10 -16.09 -16.24
CA GLY A 48 2.84 -16.27 -16.94
C GLY A 48 1.65 -15.63 -16.25
N ARG A 49 0.44 -16.04 -16.66
CA ARG A 49 -0.84 -15.59 -16.05
C ARG A 49 -1.12 -16.21 -14.68
N ASP A 50 -0.41 -17.29 -14.37
CA ASP A 50 -0.39 -18.01 -13.10
C ASP A 50 0.49 -17.33 -12.04
N SER A 51 1.19 -16.27 -12.41
CA SER A 51 2.05 -15.50 -11.51
C SER A 51 1.23 -14.57 -10.60
N THR A 52 1.78 -14.23 -9.44
CA THR A 52 1.19 -13.24 -8.52
C THR A 52 2.23 -12.19 -8.18
N VAL A 53 1.83 -10.92 -8.20
CA VAL A 53 2.68 -9.80 -7.75
C VAL A 53 2.46 -9.58 -6.25
N ILE A 54 3.54 -9.49 -5.48
CA ILE A 54 3.48 -9.11 -4.06
C ILE A 54 4.13 -7.73 -3.91
N ALA A 55 3.32 -6.75 -3.52
CA ALA A 55 3.73 -5.36 -3.38
C ALA A 55 4.13 -5.06 -1.92
N LEU A 56 5.42 -5.25 -1.61
CA LEU A 56 5.97 -4.95 -0.28
C LEU A 56 6.55 -3.53 -0.23
N GLY A 57 5.84 -2.60 0.38
CA GLY A 57 6.32 -1.22 0.53
C GLY A 57 5.24 -0.21 0.88
N GLY A 58 5.57 1.07 0.76
CA GLY A 58 4.60 2.17 0.88
C GLY A 58 3.75 2.36 -0.38
N GLY A 59 2.97 3.44 -0.42
CA GLY A 59 2.04 3.74 -1.52
C GLY A 59 2.69 3.77 -2.91
N VAL A 60 3.94 4.24 -3.01
CA VAL A 60 4.72 4.23 -4.27
C VAL A 60 4.88 2.82 -4.84
N ILE A 61 5.27 1.85 -3.99
CA ILE A 61 5.40 0.45 -4.39
C ILE A 61 4.02 -0.12 -4.70
N GLY A 62 3.02 0.15 -3.85
CA GLY A 62 1.67 -0.36 -4.02
C GLY A 62 1.04 0.04 -5.35
N ASP A 63 1.15 1.31 -5.73
CA ASP A 63 0.61 1.83 -6.99
C ASP A 63 1.32 1.25 -8.20
N LEU A 64 2.66 1.25 -8.19
CA LEU A 64 3.46 0.77 -9.32
C LEU A 64 3.32 -0.74 -9.50
N ALA A 65 3.44 -1.52 -8.41
CA ALA A 65 3.31 -2.97 -8.45
C ALA A 65 1.88 -3.39 -8.82
N GLY A 66 0.87 -2.67 -8.32
CA GLY A 66 -0.51 -2.85 -8.73
C GLY A 66 -0.71 -2.58 -10.23
N PHE A 67 -0.08 -1.54 -10.77
CA PHE A 67 -0.16 -1.22 -12.19
C PHE A 67 0.57 -2.25 -13.06
N VAL A 68 1.73 -2.73 -12.61
CA VAL A 68 2.44 -3.88 -13.21
C VAL A 68 1.50 -5.09 -13.26
N ALA A 69 0.88 -5.46 -12.13
CA ALA A 69 -0.02 -6.61 -12.06
C ALA A 69 -1.25 -6.46 -12.97
N ALA A 70 -1.84 -5.27 -13.01
CA ALA A 70 -3.03 -5.00 -13.82
C ALA A 70 -2.77 -5.08 -15.33
N THR A 71 -1.55 -4.71 -15.76
CA THR A 71 -1.18 -4.61 -17.18
C THR A 71 -0.45 -5.83 -17.70
N PHE A 72 0.32 -6.51 -16.85
CA PHE A 72 1.06 -7.73 -17.23
C PHE A 72 0.08 -8.83 -17.64
N MET A 73 0.25 -9.36 -18.86
CA MET A 73 -0.63 -10.39 -19.45
C MET A 73 -2.14 -10.06 -19.38
N ARG A 74 -2.49 -8.76 -19.38
CA ARG A 74 -3.87 -8.23 -19.22
C ARG A 74 -4.49 -8.46 -17.84
N GLY A 75 -3.67 -8.62 -16.81
CA GLY A 75 -4.12 -8.74 -15.44
C GLY A 75 -3.68 -10.05 -14.81
N ILE A 76 -2.95 -9.94 -13.71
CA ILE A 76 -2.63 -11.02 -12.79
C ILE A 76 -2.94 -10.57 -11.35
N PRO A 77 -3.08 -11.51 -10.39
CA PRO A 77 -3.32 -11.15 -8.99
C PRO A 77 -2.21 -10.27 -8.41
N VAL A 78 -2.62 -9.34 -7.53
CA VAL A 78 -1.71 -8.57 -6.68
C VAL A 78 -2.08 -8.72 -5.22
N VAL A 79 -1.09 -8.98 -4.37
CA VAL A 79 -1.21 -8.93 -2.92
C VAL A 79 -0.47 -7.69 -2.43
N GLN A 80 -1.16 -6.83 -1.68
CA GLN A 80 -0.56 -5.64 -1.09
C GLN A 80 -0.03 -5.98 0.31
N VAL A 81 1.24 -5.65 0.58
CA VAL A 81 1.86 -5.76 1.90
C VAL A 81 2.33 -4.36 2.31
N PRO A 82 1.40 -3.47 2.68
CA PRO A 82 1.69 -2.08 2.97
C PRO A 82 2.61 -1.93 4.17
N SER A 83 3.63 -1.10 4.00
CA SER A 83 4.72 -0.96 4.96
C SER A 83 4.88 0.45 5.52
N THR A 84 3.95 1.34 5.18
CA THR A 84 3.82 2.69 5.73
C THR A 84 2.40 2.86 6.25
N LEU A 85 2.23 3.71 7.27
CA LEU A 85 0.91 3.89 7.85
C LEU A 85 -0.09 4.42 6.83
N VAL A 86 0.30 5.38 5.97
CA VAL A 86 -0.52 5.86 4.84
C VAL A 86 -0.97 4.71 3.93
N ALA A 87 -0.06 3.78 3.60
CA ALA A 87 -0.41 2.66 2.75
C ALA A 87 -1.36 1.67 3.43
N MET A 88 -1.20 1.44 4.74
CA MET A 88 -2.06 0.55 5.52
C MET A 88 -3.49 1.06 5.63
N VAL A 89 -3.67 2.37 5.89
CA VAL A 89 -5.01 2.93 6.13
C VAL A 89 -5.68 3.51 4.90
N ASP A 90 -4.89 3.83 3.87
CA ASP A 90 -5.38 4.53 2.69
C ASP A 90 -4.93 3.85 1.39
N ALA A 91 -3.66 3.98 0.98
CA ALA A 91 -3.26 3.72 -0.40
C ALA A 91 -3.48 2.27 -0.90
N SER A 92 -3.42 1.27 -0.03
CA SER A 92 -3.65 -0.14 -0.42
C SER A 92 -5.12 -0.51 -0.62
N ILE A 93 -6.06 0.40 -0.33
CA ILE A 93 -7.50 0.14 -0.36
C ILE A 93 -8.16 0.89 -1.52
N GLY A 94 -8.98 0.17 -2.29
CA GLY A 94 -9.79 0.72 -3.37
C GLY A 94 -9.18 0.64 -4.77
N GLY A 95 -8.10 -0.13 -4.93
CA GLY A 95 -7.63 -0.62 -6.23
C GLY A 95 -7.04 0.41 -7.18
N LYS A 96 -6.84 1.66 -6.76
CA LYS A 96 -6.15 2.64 -7.59
C LYS A 96 -4.69 2.25 -7.72
N THR A 97 -4.21 2.18 -8.95
CA THR A 97 -2.82 1.84 -9.26
C THR A 97 -2.39 2.67 -10.45
N GLY A 98 -1.11 3.01 -10.55
CA GLY A 98 -0.66 3.83 -11.66
C GLY A 98 0.77 4.32 -11.54
N VAL A 99 1.13 5.16 -12.51
CA VAL A 99 2.43 5.80 -12.63
C VAL A 99 2.29 7.30 -12.86
N ASP A 100 3.34 8.02 -12.47
CA ASP A 100 3.43 9.44 -12.72
C ASP A 100 3.93 9.71 -14.14
N THR A 101 3.54 10.87 -14.66
CA THR A 101 3.98 11.38 -15.95
C THR A 101 4.48 12.80 -15.80
N PHE A 102 5.16 13.33 -16.83
CA PHE A 102 5.54 14.75 -16.86
C PHE A 102 4.32 15.69 -16.70
N ALA A 103 3.13 15.27 -17.14
CA ALA A 103 1.92 16.08 -17.02
C ALA A 103 1.33 16.09 -15.60
N GLY A 104 1.74 15.17 -14.73
CA GLY A 104 1.23 15.09 -13.36
C GLY A 104 1.24 13.67 -12.79
N LYS A 105 0.90 13.61 -11.49
CA LYS A 105 0.87 12.39 -10.71
C LYS A 105 -0.38 11.56 -10.98
N ASN A 106 -0.24 10.23 -10.96
CA ASN A 106 -1.37 9.29 -11.06
C ASN A 106 -2.31 9.47 -12.27
N LEU A 107 -1.88 10.17 -13.32
CA LEU A 107 -2.72 10.43 -14.50
C LEU A 107 -2.84 9.21 -15.42
N VAL A 108 -1.90 8.27 -15.31
CA VAL A 108 -1.93 6.99 -16.04
C VAL A 108 -2.03 5.88 -15.03
N GLY A 109 -3.14 5.15 -15.07
CA GLY A 109 -3.45 4.14 -14.09
C GLY A 109 -4.67 3.32 -14.43
N VAL A 110 -5.03 2.42 -13.53
CA VAL A 110 -6.20 1.56 -13.64
C VAL A 110 -6.72 1.21 -12.24
N PHE A 111 -8.03 0.99 -12.15
CA PHE A 111 -8.66 0.37 -10.99
C PHE A 111 -8.47 -1.15 -11.07
N HIS A 112 -7.52 -1.68 -10.29
CA HIS A 112 -7.20 -3.10 -10.16
C HIS A 112 -7.22 -3.50 -8.67
N PRO A 113 -8.33 -4.10 -8.18
CA PRO A 113 -8.43 -4.52 -6.80
C PRO A 113 -7.37 -5.57 -6.43
N ALA A 114 -6.82 -5.46 -5.22
CA ALA A 114 -5.90 -6.46 -4.69
C ALA A 114 -6.67 -7.75 -4.34
N ALA A 115 -6.03 -8.90 -4.56
CA ALA A 115 -6.55 -10.19 -4.11
C ALA A 115 -6.53 -10.31 -2.58
N ALA A 116 -5.56 -9.67 -1.93
CA ALA A 116 -5.47 -9.53 -0.48
C ALA A 116 -4.64 -8.29 -0.09
N VAL A 117 -4.90 -7.76 1.10
CA VAL A 117 -4.07 -6.75 1.76
C VAL A 117 -3.62 -7.31 3.11
N ILE A 118 -2.32 -7.45 3.31
CA ILE A 118 -1.72 -8.02 4.52
C ILE A 118 -1.04 -6.91 5.31
N ILE A 119 -1.63 -6.52 6.43
CA ILE A 119 -1.13 -5.44 7.27
C ILE A 119 -0.42 -6.05 8.49
N ASP A 120 0.86 -5.72 8.64
CA ASP A 120 1.65 -6.03 9.84
C ASP A 120 2.12 -4.71 10.50
N PRO A 121 1.52 -4.28 11.62
CA PRO A 121 1.92 -3.07 12.33
C PRO A 121 3.38 -3.06 12.79
N GLN A 122 4.04 -4.21 12.93
CA GLN A 122 5.46 -4.28 13.31
C GLN A 122 6.36 -3.59 12.26
N LEU A 123 5.94 -3.52 11.00
CA LEU A 123 6.69 -2.80 9.95
C LEU A 123 6.82 -1.29 10.27
N LEU A 124 5.91 -0.74 11.07
CA LEU A 124 5.92 0.68 11.46
C LEU A 124 7.05 1.03 12.43
N GLU A 125 7.63 0.07 13.14
CA GLU A 125 8.74 0.31 14.08
C GLU A 125 9.98 0.91 13.39
N THR A 126 10.16 0.60 12.11
CA THR A 126 11.26 1.12 11.29
C THR A 126 10.90 2.37 10.48
N LEU A 127 9.65 2.84 10.59
CA LEU A 127 9.12 3.92 9.77
C LEU A 127 9.62 5.28 10.28
N PRO A 128 10.19 6.15 9.42
CA PRO A 128 10.58 7.49 9.83
C PRO A 128 9.38 8.28 10.39
N LEU A 129 9.62 9.06 11.45
CA LEU A 129 8.58 9.84 12.14
C LEU A 129 7.77 10.75 11.20
N ARG A 130 8.40 11.29 10.16
CA ARG A 130 7.71 12.10 9.14
C ARG A 130 6.65 11.30 8.39
N GLU A 131 6.97 10.08 7.97
CA GLU A 131 6.05 9.19 7.24
C GLU A 131 4.93 8.67 8.16
N LEU A 132 5.27 8.41 9.42
CA LEU A 132 4.27 8.07 10.43
C LEU A 132 3.24 9.21 10.62
N ARG A 133 3.72 10.46 10.75
CA ARG A 133 2.85 11.64 10.86
C ARG A 133 1.94 11.82 9.63
N ALA A 134 2.44 11.53 8.43
CA ALA A 134 1.62 11.54 7.23
C ALA A 134 0.47 10.53 7.33
N GLY A 135 0.73 9.31 7.83
CA GLY A 135 -0.32 8.32 8.05
C GLY A 135 -1.31 8.68 9.14
N LEU A 136 -0.85 9.32 10.21
CA LEU A 136 -1.75 9.84 11.26
C LEU A 136 -2.71 10.91 10.72
N ALA A 137 -2.27 11.73 9.76
CA ALA A 137 -3.15 12.70 9.11
C ALA A 137 -4.32 12.02 8.37
N GLU A 138 -4.06 10.89 7.70
CA GLU A 138 -5.11 10.09 7.04
C GLU A 138 -6.08 9.45 8.05
N ILE A 139 -5.56 8.96 9.18
CA ILE A 139 -6.39 8.45 10.29
C ILE A 139 -7.32 9.55 10.83
N VAL A 140 -6.78 10.74 11.08
CA VAL A 140 -7.59 11.90 11.53
C VAL A 140 -8.64 12.26 10.48
N LYS A 141 -8.27 12.29 9.20
CA LYS A 141 -9.19 12.53 8.07
C LYS A 141 -10.37 11.57 8.13
N HIS A 142 -10.14 10.26 8.31
CA HIS A 142 -11.22 9.27 8.42
C HIS A 142 -12.20 9.58 9.56
N GLY A 143 -11.70 9.97 10.74
CA GLY A 143 -12.56 10.40 11.84
C GLY A 143 -13.40 11.62 11.51
N VAL A 144 -12.78 12.65 10.91
CA VAL A 144 -13.48 13.89 10.54
C VAL A 144 -14.62 13.64 9.55
N ILE A 145 -14.41 12.77 8.55
CA ILE A 145 -15.39 12.58 7.47
C ILE A 145 -16.45 11.51 7.78
N ALA A 146 -16.20 10.60 8.71
CA ALA A 146 -17.04 9.41 8.87
C ALA A 146 -17.45 9.07 10.31
N ASP A 147 -16.66 9.43 11.34
CA ASP A 147 -16.87 8.89 12.69
C ASP A 147 -16.29 9.81 13.80
N GLU A 148 -17.17 10.57 14.45
CA GLU A 148 -16.81 11.48 15.53
C GLU A 148 -16.24 10.75 16.77
N ALA A 149 -16.77 9.56 17.09
CA ALA A 149 -16.30 8.80 18.24
C ALA A 149 -14.87 8.30 17.99
N TYR A 150 -14.62 7.79 16.78
CA TYR A 150 -13.28 7.42 16.33
C TYR A 150 -12.32 8.62 16.33
N LEU A 151 -12.76 9.79 15.87
CA LEU A 151 -11.96 11.02 15.91
C LEU A 151 -11.52 11.36 17.34
N ARG A 152 -12.43 11.27 18.32
CA ARG A 152 -12.11 11.51 19.73
C ARG A 152 -11.11 10.51 20.27
N GLU A 153 -11.23 9.23 19.89
CA GLU A 153 -10.28 8.18 20.28
C GLU A 153 -8.88 8.43 19.74
N VAL A 154 -8.77 8.79 18.45
CA VAL A 154 -7.50 9.14 17.79
C VAL A 154 -6.84 10.32 18.48
N VAL A 155 -7.57 11.43 18.65
CA VAL A 155 -7.03 12.66 19.26
C VAL A 155 -6.61 12.43 20.71
N GLY A 156 -7.40 11.67 21.47
CA GLY A 156 -7.08 11.31 22.85
C GLY A 156 -5.91 10.32 22.99
N GLY A 157 -5.48 9.67 21.91
CA GLY A 157 -4.44 8.63 21.91
C GLY A 157 -3.15 8.95 21.18
N ILE A 158 -3.06 10.12 20.54
CA ILE A 158 -1.98 10.38 19.58
C ILE A 158 -0.59 10.38 20.24
N SER A 159 -0.49 10.81 21.49
CA SER A 159 0.76 10.79 22.25
C SER A 159 1.26 9.37 22.48
N ASP A 160 0.35 8.42 22.74
CA ASP A 160 0.70 7.02 22.98
C ASP A 160 1.16 6.33 21.69
N LEU A 161 0.52 6.66 20.56
CA LEU A 161 0.93 6.17 19.22
C LEU A 161 2.35 6.60 18.86
N LEU A 162 2.78 7.77 19.32
CA LEU A 162 4.09 8.34 19.05
C LEU A 162 5.16 7.91 20.07
N SER A 163 4.78 7.19 21.13
CA SER A 163 5.69 6.67 22.14
C SER A 163 6.42 5.39 21.66
N ALA A 164 7.58 5.10 22.27
CA ALA A 164 8.34 3.88 21.98
C ALA A 164 7.49 2.62 22.25
N GLY A 165 7.40 1.71 21.28
CA GLY A 165 6.55 0.50 21.36
C GLY A 165 5.05 0.74 21.11
N GLY A 166 4.60 1.99 21.03
CA GLY A 166 3.19 2.31 20.76
C GLY A 166 2.70 1.82 19.40
N LEU A 167 3.60 1.76 18.41
CA LEU A 167 3.28 1.43 17.01
C LEU A 167 2.86 -0.03 16.78
N ALA A 168 3.31 -0.95 17.62
CA ALA A 168 2.94 -2.37 17.56
C ALA A 168 1.84 -2.74 18.57
N SER A 169 1.24 -1.76 19.24
CA SER A 169 0.21 -2.01 20.25
C SER A 169 -1.13 -2.43 19.64
N ASP A 170 -1.95 -3.16 20.42
CA ASP A 170 -3.34 -3.50 20.05
C ASP A 170 -4.18 -2.26 19.71
N ARG A 171 -3.87 -1.12 20.33
CA ARG A 171 -4.53 0.16 20.04
C ARG A 171 -4.16 0.69 18.65
N THR A 172 -2.89 0.61 18.24
CA THR A 172 -2.52 0.99 16.87
C THR A 172 -3.23 0.09 15.86
N LEU A 173 -3.29 -1.22 16.14
CA LEU A 173 -4.01 -2.16 15.30
C LEU A 173 -5.51 -1.82 15.21
N SER A 174 -6.17 -1.53 16.33
CA SER A 174 -7.60 -1.17 16.33
C SER A 174 -7.86 0.10 15.51
N LEU A 175 -6.99 1.10 15.62
CA LEU A 175 -7.11 2.33 14.83
C LEU A 175 -6.92 2.08 13.34
N ILE A 176 -5.93 1.25 12.95
CA ILE A 176 -5.72 0.88 11.55
C ILE A 176 -6.93 0.13 11.01
N VAL A 177 -7.44 -0.88 11.73
CA VAL A 177 -8.63 -1.65 11.35
C VAL A 177 -9.82 -0.73 11.13
N ARG A 178 -10.08 0.19 12.06
CA ARG A 178 -11.22 1.12 11.93
C ARG A 178 -11.08 2.06 10.74
N SER A 179 -9.87 2.55 10.46
CA SER A 179 -9.61 3.33 9.24
C SER A 179 -9.85 2.52 7.96
N VAL A 180 -9.40 1.25 7.94
CA VAL A 180 -9.63 0.32 6.82
C VAL A 180 -11.13 0.12 6.59
N GLU A 181 -11.92 -0.11 7.65
CA GLU A 181 -13.37 -0.25 7.57
C GLU A 181 -14.04 1.00 7.00
N ILE A 182 -13.68 2.19 7.51
CA ILE A 182 -14.21 3.47 7.02
C ILE A 182 -13.93 3.61 5.52
N LYS A 183 -12.68 3.40 5.10
CA LYS A 183 -12.30 3.52 3.69
C LYS A 183 -12.98 2.47 2.82
N ALA A 184 -13.02 1.21 3.25
CA ALA A 184 -13.69 0.13 2.53
C ALA A 184 -15.20 0.40 2.36
N ASN A 185 -15.86 0.96 3.37
CA ASN A 185 -17.26 1.37 3.30
C ASN A 185 -17.49 2.50 2.28
N ILE A 186 -16.57 3.46 2.19
CA ILE A 186 -16.65 4.54 1.19
C ILE A 186 -16.40 3.96 -0.22
N VAL A 187 -15.35 3.16 -0.39
CA VAL A 187 -14.97 2.52 -1.66
C VAL A 187 -16.08 1.62 -2.18
N SER A 188 -16.68 0.77 -1.34
CA SER A 188 -17.76 -0.15 -1.77
C SER A 188 -19.03 0.56 -2.24
N ARG A 189 -19.23 1.81 -1.82
CA ARG A 189 -20.35 2.66 -2.28
C ARG A 189 -20.01 3.43 -3.56
N ASP A 190 -18.72 3.60 -3.87
CA ASP A 190 -18.23 4.37 -5.01
C ASP A 190 -16.84 3.88 -5.46
N GLU A 191 -16.80 2.72 -6.13
CA GLU A 191 -15.54 2.07 -6.51
C GLU A 191 -14.73 2.87 -7.53
N ARG A 192 -15.43 3.61 -8.42
CA ARG A 192 -14.86 4.34 -9.57
C ARG A 192 -14.85 5.87 -9.43
N GLU A 193 -15.20 6.38 -8.25
CA GLU A 193 -15.16 7.81 -7.90
C GLU A 193 -16.09 8.70 -8.72
N GLU A 194 -17.31 8.24 -8.93
CA GLU A 194 -18.33 9.01 -9.64
C GLU A 194 -19.00 10.07 -8.74
N GLY A 195 -18.86 9.96 -7.41
CA GLY A 195 -19.53 10.86 -6.45
C GLY A 195 -18.85 10.98 -5.08
N LEU A 196 -19.17 10.06 -4.16
CA LEU A 196 -18.85 10.14 -2.72
C LEU A 196 -17.35 10.11 -2.39
N ARG A 197 -16.49 9.75 -3.36
CA ARG A 197 -15.05 9.54 -3.16
C ARG A 197 -14.15 10.67 -3.70
N LYS A 198 -14.68 11.89 -3.85
CA LYS A 198 -13.93 13.08 -4.31
C LYS A 198 -13.26 13.87 -3.20
#